data_AF-W6TU79-F1
#
_entry.id   AF-W6TU79-F1
#
_cell.length_a   1.000
_cell.length_b   1.000
_cell.length_c   1.000
_cell.angle_alpha   90.00
_cell.angle_beta   90.00
_cell.angle_gamma   90.00
#
_symmetry.space_group_name_H-M   'P 1'
#
loop_
_entity.id
_entity.type
_entity.pdbx_description
1 polymer ?
#
loop_
_entity_poly.entity_id
_entity_poly.type
_entity_poly.pdbx_seq_one_letter_code
_entity_poly.pdbx_strand_id
1 'polypeptide(L)'
;MPILTAEKLIIALKKLSDYIANPDQGFKNLILTAQNSNAWFTIDEVERSLNALHKMLNQQDLETWFKNITINEHPKKVGLILAGNIPLVGFHDVLSVLATGNIALIKLSSSDDKLLPALLTQLIVIEPQLADHIVYVERLKDFDAVIATGSNNTSRYFDFYFGKVPNIIRKNRNSVAVLNGQENPSEIASLGHDIFDYFGLGCRNVSKLFIPEDYNIKHFFEPIEHFKEIINHFKYNNNYDYNKSIYLVNMAEHYDNGFLLLKEDSGMSSPLAVLYYERYKNIDDVATKLKAEEENIQCVISNIPFELKTSVLGFGESQVPKLWDYADNVDTIAFLKTI
;
A
#
# COMPACT_ATOMS: atom_id res chain seq x y z
N MET A 1 8.87 -10.50 35.31
CA MET A 1 7.94 -9.62 34.57
C MET A 1 7.17 -10.49 33.59
N PRO A 2 5.87 -10.27 33.39
CA PRO A 2 5.11 -11.07 32.43
C PRO A 2 5.69 -10.86 31.02
N ILE A 3 6.04 -11.96 30.36
CA ILE A 3 6.69 -11.98 29.03
C ILE A 3 5.63 -11.74 27.95
N LEU A 4 6.01 -11.05 26.87
CA LEU A 4 5.20 -10.87 25.67
C LEU A 4 5.10 -12.22 24.94
N THR A 5 3.90 -12.69 24.62
CA THR A 5 3.68 -13.97 23.94
C THR A 5 2.89 -13.78 22.66
N ALA A 6 3.02 -14.73 21.73
CA ALA A 6 2.22 -14.73 20.49
C ALA A 6 0.71 -14.69 20.81
N GLU A 7 0.25 -15.44 21.81
CA GLU A 7 -1.15 -15.44 22.24
C GLU A 7 -1.62 -14.04 22.69
N LYS A 8 -0.83 -13.34 23.51
CA LYS A 8 -1.16 -11.98 23.94
C LYS A 8 -1.21 -11.01 22.77
N LEU A 9 -0.25 -11.12 21.85
CA LEU A 9 -0.21 -10.28 20.65
C LEU A 9 -1.43 -10.53 19.74
N ILE A 10 -1.81 -11.78 19.50
CA ILE A 10 -3.03 -12.12 18.75
C ILE A 10 -4.26 -11.49 19.41
N ILE A 11 -4.41 -11.65 20.74
CA ILE A 11 -5.53 -11.07 21.48
C ILE A 11 -5.53 -9.54 21.39
N ALA A 12 -4.36 -8.90 21.53
CA ALA A 12 -4.22 -7.46 21.49
C ALA A 12 -4.58 -6.90 20.10
N LEU A 13 -4.09 -7.54 19.04
CA LEU A 13 -4.37 -7.16 17.66
C LEU A 13 -5.82 -7.39 17.26
N LYS A 14 -6.43 -8.47 17.76
CA LYS A 14 -7.87 -8.70 17.56
C LYS A 14 -8.71 -7.62 18.25
N LYS A 15 -8.35 -7.23 19.48
CA LYS A 15 -9.02 -6.12 20.18
C LYS A 15 -8.79 -4.77 19.51
N LEU A 16 -7.60 -4.55 18.94
CA LEU A 16 -7.32 -3.36 18.13
C LEU A 16 -8.21 -3.35 16.87
N SER A 17 -8.41 -4.49 16.23
CA SER A 17 -9.35 -4.65 15.11
C SER A 17 -10.79 -4.29 15.51
N ASP A 18 -11.25 -4.70 16.69
CA ASP A 18 -12.58 -4.34 17.21
C ASP A 18 -12.68 -2.83 17.51
N TYR A 19 -11.61 -2.23 18.03
CA TYR A 19 -11.55 -0.77 18.22
C TYR A 19 -11.59 -0.02 16.88
N ILE A 20 -10.87 -0.50 15.86
CA ILE A 20 -10.89 0.10 14.52
C ILE A 20 -12.30 0.09 13.92
N ALA A 21 -13.07 -0.99 14.13
CA ALA A 21 -14.44 -1.09 13.66
C ALA A 21 -15.41 -0.17 14.41
N ASN A 22 -15.14 0.14 15.68
CA ASN A 22 -15.95 1.06 16.48
C ASN A 22 -15.08 1.96 17.37
N PRO A 23 -14.44 2.98 16.78
CA PRO A 23 -13.52 3.85 17.51
C PRO A 23 -14.27 4.74 18.50
N ASP A 24 -13.54 5.19 19.53
CA ASP A 24 -14.04 6.21 20.44
C ASP A 24 -14.23 7.58 19.76
N GLN A 25 -14.82 8.53 20.48
CA GLN A 25 -15.08 9.86 19.94
C GLN A 25 -13.80 10.64 19.59
N GLY A 26 -12.70 10.39 20.31
CA GLY A 26 -11.42 11.05 20.05
C GLY A 26 -10.86 10.64 18.70
N PHE A 27 -10.85 9.34 18.40
CA PHE A 27 -10.38 8.82 17.12
C PHE A 27 -11.35 9.15 15.97
N LYS A 28 -12.67 9.15 16.21
CA LYS A 28 -13.65 9.66 15.23
C LYS A 28 -13.37 11.12 14.84
N ASN A 29 -13.07 11.97 15.82
CA ASN A 29 -12.69 13.36 15.55
C ASN A 29 -11.38 13.45 14.76
N LEU A 30 -10.44 12.53 14.99
CA LEU A 30 -9.19 12.47 14.24
C LEU A 30 -9.43 12.11 12.76
N ILE A 31 -10.32 11.16 12.47
CA ILE A 31 -10.74 10.82 11.09
C ILE A 31 -11.29 12.07 10.39
N LEU A 32 -12.21 12.80 11.04
CA LEU A 32 -12.84 14.01 10.48
C LEU A 32 -11.84 15.14 10.18
N THR A 33 -10.74 15.20 10.94
CA THR A 33 -9.76 16.29 10.87
C THR A 33 -8.46 15.92 10.17
N ALA A 34 -8.29 14.65 9.75
CA ALA A 34 -7.08 14.16 9.08
C ALA A 34 -6.78 14.97 7.80
N GLN A 35 -7.81 15.27 7.00
CA GLN A 35 -7.71 16.07 5.78
C GLN A 35 -7.11 17.47 5.99
N ASN A 36 -7.24 18.05 7.19
CA ASN A 36 -6.69 19.37 7.50
C ASN A 36 -5.15 19.33 7.55
N SER A 37 -4.57 18.17 7.87
CA SER A 37 -3.12 17.97 7.94
C SER A 37 -2.59 17.45 6.60
N ASN A 38 -3.37 16.60 5.93
CA ASN A 38 -3.05 16.08 4.61
C ASN A 38 -4.32 15.97 3.77
N ALA A 39 -4.50 16.83 2.78
CA ALA A 39 -5.72 16.87 1.97
C ALA A 39 -6.10 15.53 1.30
N TRP A 40 -5.14 14.63 1.06
CA TRP A 40 -5.41 13.30 0.52
C TRP A 40 -6.11 12.35 1.50
N PHE A 41 -6.08 12.67 2.79
CA PHE A 41 -6.67 11.86 3.86
C PHE A 41 -8.13 12.32 4.08
N THR A 42 -8.93 12.22 3.02
CA THR A 42 -10.38 12.40 3.11
C THR A 42 -10.97 11.37 4.06
N ILE A 43 -12.16 11.63 4.57
CA ILE A 43 -12.86 10.72 5.48
C ILE A 43 -12.96 9.33 4.85
N ASP A 44 -13.41 9.25 3.60
CA ASP A 44 -13.58 7.99 2.87
C ASP A 44 -12.27 7.20 2.76
N GLU A 45 -11.14 7.85 2.47
CA GLU A 45 -9.85 7.17 2.33
C GLU A 45 -9.26 6.74 3.67
N VAL A 46 -9.49 7.50 4.75
CA VAL A 46 -9.10 7.07 6.09
C VAL A 46 -9.94 5.87 6.53
N GLU A 47 -11.26 5.93 6.33
CA GLU A 47 -12.18 4.82 6.63
C GLU A 47 -11.87 3.58 5.80
N ARG A 48 -11.52 3.74 4.52
CA ARG A 48 -11.07 2.65 3.65
C ARG A 48 -9.84 1.94 4.20
N SER A 49 -8.83 2.70 4.62
CA SER A 49 -7.60 2.15 5.21
C SER A 49 -7.91 1.41 6.52
N LEU A 50 -8.72 2.01 7.40
CA LEU A 50 -9.16 1.37 8.65
C LEU A 50 -9.93 0.07 8.37
N ASN A 51 -10.84 0.06 7.39
CA ASN A 51 -11.58 -1.14 7.00
C ASN A 51 -10.66 -2.24 6.45
N ALA A 52 -9.64 -1.89 5.68
CA ALA A 52 -8.63 -2.84 5.22
C ALA A 52 -7.85 -3.44 6.39
N LEU A 53 -7.42 -2.62 7.36
CA LEU A 53 -6.74 -3.10 8.57
C LEU A 53 -7.66 -3.97 9.44
N HIS A 54 -8.93 -3.59 9.61
CA HIS A 54 -9.91 -4.39 10.35
C HIS A 54 -10.05 -5.79 9.74
N LYS A 55 -10.18 -5.87 8.40
CA LYS A 55 -10.23 -7.14 7.66
C LYS A 55 -8.93 -7.93 7.81
N MET A 56 -7.77 -7.28 7.72
CA MET A 56 -6.45 -7.91 7.88
C MET A 56 -6.27 -8.52 9.27
N LEU A 57 -6.76 -7.87 10.31
CA LEU A 57 -6.61 -8.26 11.72
C LEU A 57 -7.75 -9.18 12.22
N ASN A 58 -8.34 -9.99 11.34
CA ASN A 58 -9.30 -11.01 11.77
C ASN A 58 -8.59 -12.18 12.49
N GLN A 59 -9.35 -12.90 13.31
CA GLN A 59 -8.80 -13.95 14.17
C GLN A 59 -8.06 -15.05 13.38
N GLN A 60 -8.65 -15.51 12.27
CA GLN A 60 -8.10 -16.62 11.48
C GLN A 60 -6.79 -16.22 10.80
N ASP A 61 -6.73 -15.02 10.22
CA ASP A 61 -5.51 -14.53 9.58
C ASP A 61 -4.40 -14.28 10.61
N LEU A 62 -4.74 -13.73 11.80
CA LEU A 62 -3.78 -13.56 12.90
C LEU A 62 -3.21 -14.89 13.35
N GLU A 63 -4.05 -15.88 13.67
CA GLU A 63 -3.61 -17.21 14.07
C GLU A 63 -2.74 -17.87 13.00
N THR A 64 -3.12 -17.72 11.72
CA THR A 64 -2.36 -18.25 10.59
C THR A 64 -0.99 -17.59 10.47
N TRP A 65 -0.93 -16.27 10.58
CA TRP A 65 0.31 -15.50 10.48
C TRP A 65 1.28 -15.84 11.63
N PHE A 66 0.76 -15.92 12.85
CA PHE A 66 1.57 -16.22 14.05
C PHE A 66 2.06 -17.66 14.15
N LYS A 67 1.53 -18.63 13.38
CA LYS A 67 2.08 -20.01 13.33
C LYS A 67 3.57 -20.04 13.01
N ASN A 68 4.02 -19.10 12.18
CA ASN A 68 5.39 -19.00 11.75
C ASN A 68 6.15 -17.88 12.47
N ILE A 69 5.63 -17.28 13.54
CA ILE A 69 6.30 -16.19 14.24
C ILE A 69 6.81 -16.68 15.59
N THR A 70 8.11 -16.49 15.82
CA THR A 70 8.73 -16.71 17.13
C THR A 70 8.99 -15.36 17.75
N ILE A 71 8.55 -15.16 19.00
CA ILE A 71 8.79 -13.93 19.74
C ILE A 71 10.25 -13.91 20.20
N ASN A 72 10.96 -12.82 19.89
CA ASN A 72 12.35 -12.65 20.30
C ASN A 72 12.44 -12.35 21.81
N GLU A 73 13.15 -13.21 22.54
CA GLU A 73 13.40 -13.01 23.99
C GLU A 73 14.42 -11.88 24.26
N HIS A 74 15.16 -11.47 23.23
CA HIS A 74 16.15 -10.40 23.27
C HIS A 74 15.83 -9.35 22.20
N PRO A 75 14.81 -8.48 22.44
CA PRO A 75 14.33 -7.53 21.46
C PRO A 75 15.44 -6.67 20.85
N LYS A 76 15.47 -6.61 19.52
CA LYS A 76 16.34 -5.70 18.75
C LYS A 76 15.62 -4.40 18.45
N LYS A 77 16.37 -3.30 18.35
CA LYS A 77 15.84 -2.01 17.89
C LYS A 77 15.82 -1.98 16.37
N VAL A 78 14.63 -1.96 15.80
CA VAL A 78 14.43 -1.86 14.36
C VAL A 78 14.00 -0.45 14.03
N GLY A 79 14.87 0.29 13.35
CA GLY A 79 14.57 1.62 12.83
C GLY A 79 13.54 1.55 11.72
N LEU A 80 12.47 2.34 11.81
CA LEU A 80 11.44 2.43 10.79
C LEU A 80 11.40 3.86 10.22
N ILE A 81 11.59 4.00 8.91
CA ILE A 81 11.27 5.25 8.18
C ILE A 81 10.00 5.01 7.40
N LEU A 82 8.90 5.58 7.89
CA LEU A 82 7.57 5.33 7.34
C LEU A 82 7.23 6.35 6.23
N ALA A 83 6.52 5.88 5.21
CA ALA A 83 5.88 6.73 4.23
C ALA A 83 4.58 7.36 4.80
N GLY A 84 4.02 8.33 4.09
CA GLY A 84 2.74 8.96 4.46
C GLY A 84 1.94 9.44 3.25
N ASN A 85 2.06 8.71 2.13
CA ASN A 85 1.34 8.97 0.89
C ASN A 85 -0.14 8.56 0.97
N ILE A 86 -0.45 7.48 1.71
CA ILE A 86 -1.81 7.03 2.01
C ILE A 86 -1.98 6.82 3.53
N PRO A 87 -3.22 6.87 4.07
CA PRO A 87 -3.45 6.73 5.51
C PRO A 87 -2.93 5.39 6.04
N LEU A 88 -2.16 5.42 7.14
CA LEU A 88 -1.69 4.23 7.87
C LEU A 88 -0.78 3.29 7.07
N VAL A 89 -0.15 3.78 6.00
CA VAL A 89 0.67 2.95 5.09
C VAL A 89 1.81 2.21 5.81
N GLY A 90 2.37 2.81 6.86
CA GLY A 90 3.46 2.22 7.66
C GLY A 90 3.00 1.21 8.71
N PHE A 91 1.70 0.96 8.84
CA PHE A 91 1.15 0.12 9.92
C PHE A 91 1.69 -1.30 9.89
N HIS A 92 1.77 -1.93 8.71
CA HIS A 92 2.19 -3.33 8.58
C HIS A 92 3.66 -3.56 8.96
N ASP A 93 4.53 -2.58 8.68
CA ASP A 93 5.93 -2.62 9.12
C ASP A 93 6.04 -2.58 10.64
N VAL A 94 5.36 -1.61 11.28
CA VAL A 94 5.32 -1.50 12.73
C VAL A 94 4.78 -2.80 13.33
N LEU A 95 3.67 -3.30 12.78
CA LEU A 95 3.04 -4.53 13.21
C LEU A 95 4.00 -5.72 13.12
N SER A 96 4.77 -5.85 12.03
CA SER A 96 5.73 -6.94 11.84
C SER A 96 6.87 -6.89 12.88
N VAL A 97 7.37 -5.70 13.20
CA VAL A 97 8.37 -5.51 14.27
C VAL A 97 7.80 -5.92 15.63
N LEU A 98 6.61 -5.46 15.98
CA LEU A 98 5.98 -5.80 17.26
C LEU A 98 5.60 -7.28 17.35
N ALA A 99 5.13 -7.87 16.26
CA ALA A 99 4.75 -9.28 16.20
C ALA A 99 5.93 -10.22 16.45
N THR A 100 7.16 -9.81 16.09
CA THR A 100 8.39 -10.56 16.40
C THR A 100 8.96 -10.25 17.78
N GLY A 101 8.29 -9.42 18.57
CA GLY A 101 8.76 -8.98 19.89
C GLY A 101 9.93 -8.00 19.84
N ASN A 102 10.26 -7.44 18.68
CA ASN A 102 11.30 -6.43 18.54
C ASN A 102 10.79 -5.04 18.96
N ILE A 103 11.69 -4.06 19.04
CA ILE A 103 11.38 -2.67 19.39
C ILE A 103 11.30 -1.85 18.11
N ALA A 104 10.14 -1.26 17.83
CA ALA A 104 9.91 -0.36 16.72
C ALA A 104 10.42 1.05 17.08
N LEU A 105 11.53 1.45 16.46
CA LEU A 105 12.09 2.80 16.57
C LEU A 105 11.58 3.64 15.38
N ILE A 106 10.48 4.34 15.58
CA ILE A 106 9.63 4.89 14.52
C ILE A 106 9.99 6.35 14.21
N LYS A 107 10.40 6.61 12.97
CA LYS A 107 10.44 7.95 12.39
C LYS A 107 9.25 8.12 11.44
N LEU A 108 8.25 8.87 11.89
CA LEU A 108 7.01 9.13 11.15
C LEU A 108 7.26 9.98 9.90
N SER A 109 6.34 9.87 8.95
CA SER A 109 6.18 10.88 7.90
C SER A 109 5.39 12.05 8.48
N SER A 110 5.81 13.29 8.20
CA SER A 110 5.03 14.48 8.56
C SER A 110 3.65 14.53 7.88
N SER A 111 3.44 13.73 6.83
CA SER A 111 2.15 13.62 6.14
C SER A 111 1.20 12.60 6.77
N ASP A 112 1.67 11.79 7.73
CA ASP A 112 0.89 10.81 8.50
C ASP A 112 1.47 10.66 9.92
N ASP A 113 1.37 11.73 10.71
CA ASP A 113 1.95 11.83 12.05
C ASP A 113 0.90 11.78 13.17
N LYS A 114 -0.37 11.49 12.85
CA LYS A 114 -1.48 11.49 13.82
C LYS A 114 -2.26 10.19 13.88
N LEU A 115 -2.66 9.63 12.74
CA LEU A 115 -3.53 8.44 12.69
C LEU A 115 -2.81 7.22 13.26
N LEU A 116 -1.59 6.94 12.78
CA LEU A 116 -0.81 5.80 13.23
C LEU A 116 -0.45 5.91 14.72
N PRO A 117 0.06 7.06 15.24
CA PRO A 117 0.30 7.21 16.67
C PRO A 117 -0.93 6.96 17.55
N ALA A 118 -2.11 7.45 17.13
CA ALA A 118 -3.33 7.24 17.89
C ALA A 118 -3.72 5.75 17.98
N LEU A 119 -3.60 4.99 16.88
CA LEU A 119 -3.82 3.53 16.91
C LEU A 119 -2.80 2.80 17.79
N LEU A 120 -1.53 3.18 17.73
CA LEU A 120 -0.48 2.57 18.53
C LEU A 120 -0.63 2.89 20.02
N THR A 121 -1.08 4.11 20.37
CA THR A 121 -1.46 4.45 21.74
C THR A 121 -2.60 3.55 22.23
N GLN A 122 -3.61 3.31 21.41
CA GLN A 122 -4.70 2.40 21.78
C GLN A 122 -4.21 0.95 21.92
N LEU A 123 -3.28 0.50 21.08
CA LEU A 123 -2.66 -0.81 21.20
C LEU A 123 -1.91 -0.97 22.54
N ILE A 124 -1.21 0.08 22.99
CA ILE A 124 -0.55 0.10 24.31
C ILE A 124 -1.58 0.05 25.46
N VAL A 125 -2.73 0.73 25.33
CA VAL A 125 -3.82 0.61 26.31
C VAL A 125 -4.33 -0.83 26.42
N ILE A 126 -4.42 -1.53 25.28
CA ILE A 126 -4.87 -2.92 25.20
C ILE A 126 -3.84 -3.91 25.76
N GLU A 127 -2.56 -3.73 25.42
CA GLU A 127 -1.43 -4.54 25.89
C GLU A 127 -0.28 -3.62 26.37
N PRO A 128 -0.26 -3.25 27.67
CA PRO A 128 0.70 -2.32 28.22
C PRO A 128 2.17 -2.72 28.07
N GLN A 129 2.47 -4.00 27.86
CA GLN A 129 3.84 -4.46 27.62
C GLN A 129 4.45 -3.88 26.34
N LEU A 130 3.63 -3.46 25.37
CA LEU A 130 4.10 -2.87 24.13
C LEU A 130 4.61 -1.44 24.30
N ALA A 131 4.43 -0.80 25.47
CA ALA A 131 4.91 0.55 25.73
C ALA A 131 6.43 0.68 25.51
N ASP A 132 7.20 -0.31 25.97
CA ASP A 132 8.66 -0.32 25.81
C ASP A 132 9.12 -0.80 24.41
N HIS A 133 8.18 -1.25 23.57
CA HIS A 133 8.44 -1.72 22.21
C HIS A 133 8.13 -0.68 21.14
N ILE A 134 7.56 0.48 21.49
CA ILE A 134 7.20 1.54 20.55
C ILE A 134 7.91 2.83 20.96
N VAL A 135 8.87 3.27 20.16
CA VAL A 135 9.68 4.45 20.45
C VAL A 135 9.67 5.40 19.27
N TYR A 136 9.09 6.59 19.43
CA TYR A 136 9.12 7.62 18.39
C TYR A 136 10.42 8.43 18.43
N VAL A 137 10.99 8.71 17.25
CA VAL A 137 12.20 9.53 17.11
C VAL A 137 12.15 10.44 15.90
N GLU A 138 12.75 11.62 16.03
CA GLU A 138 12.98 12.55 14.91
C GLU A 138 14.06 12.04 13.95
N ARG A 139 15.05 11.33 14.49
CA ARG A 139 16.17 10.77 13.72
C ARG A 139 16.56 9.40 14.26
N LEU A 140 16.65 8.43 13.37
CA LEU A 140 17.14 7.09 13.70
C LEU A 140 18.61 7.14 14.13
N LYS A 141 18.89 6.59 15.31
CA LYS A 141 20.21 6.35 15.90
C LYS A 141 20.12 5.08 16.75
N ASP A 142 21.26 4.42 16.96
CA ASP A 142 21.37 3.28 17.89
C ASP A 142 20.36 2.14 17.62
N PHE A 143 20.17 1.81 16.34
CA PHE A 143 19.33 0.70 15.88
C PHE A 143 20.19 -0.47 15.39
N ASP A 144 19.67 -1.69 15.54
CA ASP A 144 20.32 -2.94 15.14
C ASP A 144 20.04 -3.28 13.66
N ALA A 145 18.85 -2.89 13.18
CA ALA A 145 18.40 -3.09 11.80
C ALA A 145 17.49 -1.94 11.36
N VAL A 146 17.22 -1.80 10.06
CA VAL A 146 16.33 -0.75 9.56
C VAL A 146 15.40 -1.22 8.45
N ILE A 147 14.18 -0.72 8.47
CA ILE A 147 13.23 -0.81 7.37
C ILE A 147 12.94 0.63 6.93
N ALA A 148 13.38 0.99 5.73
CA ALA A 148 13.29 2.35 5.23
C ALA A 148 12.47 2.39 3.95
N THR A 149 11.32 3.06 4.00
CA THR A 149 10.41 3.21 2.87
C THR A 149 10.45 4.63 2.35
N GLY A 150 10.60 4.80 1.04
CA GLY A 150 10.55 6.11 0.40
C GLY A 150 10.55 6.05 -1.12
N SER A 151 10.56 7.21 -1.75
CA SER A 151 10.70 7.35 -3.20
C SER A 151 11.98 6.70 -3.74
N ASN A 152 12.01 6.44 -5.05
CA ASN A 152 13.21 5.98 -5.77
C ASN A 152 14.41 6.92 -5.62
N ASN A 153 14.18 8.23 -5.43
CA ASN A 153 15.25 9.18 -5.20
C ASN A 153 15.81 9.06 -3.78
N THR A 154 14.92 8.94 -2.79
CA THR A 154 15.31 8.79 -1.37
C THR A 154 15.96 7.45 -1.08
N SER A 155 15.57 6.37 -1.77
CA SER A 155 16.13 5.04 -1.55
C SER A 155 17.64 4.99 -1.80
N ARG A 156 18.15 5.74 -2.78
CA ARG A 156 19.60 5.84 -3.04
C ARG A 156 20.37 6.42 -1.84
N TYR A 157 19.76 7.36 -1.13
CA TYR A 157 20.34 7.89 0.11
C TYR A 157 20.25 6.85 1.23
N PHE A 158 19.13 6.15 1.35
CA PHE A 158 18.99 5.06 2.32
C PHE A 158 20.02 3.95 2.12
N ASP A 159 20.29 3.55 0.87
CA ASP A 159 21.34 2.56 0.55
C ASP A 159 22.70 3.01 1.10
N PHE A 160 23.06 4.29 0.90
CA PHE A 160 24.32 4.84 1.41
C PHE A 160 24.36 4.91 2.95
N TYR A 161 23.29 5.38 3.59
CA TYR A 161 23.25 5.59 5.04
C TYR A 161 23.10 4.29 5.84
N PHE A 162 22.38 3.32 5.29
CA PHE A 162 21.94 2.13 6.02
C PHE A 162 22.47 0.81 5.48
N GLY A 163 23.11 0.80 4.31
CA GLY A 163 23.62 -0.43 3.69
C GLY A 163 24.67 -1.21 4.51
N LYS A 164 25.18 -0.63 5.59
CA LYS A 164 26.14 -1.27 6.52
C LYS A 164 25.50 -2.04 7.66
N VAL A 165 24.19 -1.93 7.85
CA VAL A 165 23.43 -2.71 8.85
C VAL A 165 22.40 -3.59 8.13
N PRO A 166 21.89 -4.67 8.77
CA PRO A 166 20.76 -5.41 8.23
C PRO A 166 19.61 -4.46 7.87
N ASN A 167 19.11 -4.54 6.64
CA ASN A 167 18.11 -3.59 6.18
C ASN A 167 17.11 -4.17 5.17
N ILE A 168 15.92 -3.57 5.15
CA ILE A 168 14.98 -3.59 4.04
C ILE A 168 14.86 -2.14 3.55
N ILE A 169 15.27 -1.88 2.31
CA ILE A 169 15.12 -0.56 1.69
C ILE A 169 14.06 -0.68 0.59
N ARG A 170 12.89 -0.10 0.87
CA ARG A 170 11.74 -0.15 -0.04
C ARG A 170 11.76 1.01 -1.01
N LYS A 171 11.55 0.67 -2.28
CA LYS A 171 11.49 1.59 -3.42
C LYS A 171 10.05 1.72 -3.88
N ASN A 172 9.78 2.68 -4.76
CA ASN A 172 8.46 2.75 -5.34
C ASN A 172 8.27 1.59 -6.31
N ARG A 173 7.24 0.78 -6.04
CA ARG A 173 6.64 -0.16 -6.98
C ARG A 173 5.26 0.32 -7.36
N ASN A 174 4.74 -0.22 -8.45
CA ASN A 174 3.36 0.04 -8.88
C ASN A 174 2.68 -1.27 -9.21
N SER A 175 1.35 -1.28 -9.20
CA SER A 175 0.60 -2.41 -9.71
C SER A 175 0.20 -2.21 -11.16
N VAL A 176 -0.07 -3.32 -11.82
CA VAL A 176 -0.51 -3.37 -13.22
C VAL A 176 -1.72 -4.29 -13.32
N ALA A 177 -2.61 -4.03 -14.28
CA ALA A 177 -3.70 -4.94 -14.60
C ALA A 177 -3.54 -5.52 -16.00
N VAL A 178 -3.97 -6.77 -16.17
CA VAL A 178 -4.00 -7.45 -17.47
C VAL A 178 -5.43 -7.89 -17.75
N LEU A 179 -6.01 -7.30 -18.79
CA LEU A 179 -7.33 -7.64 -19.28
C LEU A 179 -7.22 -8.61 -20.45
N ASN A 180 -8.08 -9.63 -20.51
CA ASN A 180 -8.19 -10.56 -21.64
C ASN A 180 -9.28 -10.18 -22.65
N GLY A 181 -10.08 -9.14 -22.37
CA GLY A 181 -11.17 -8.69 -23.25
C GLY A 181 -12.50 -9.40 -23.03
N GLN A 182 -12.57 -10.33 -22.09
CA GLN A 182 -13.77 -11.09 -21.73
C GLN A 182 -14.33 -10.67 -20.36
N GLU A 183 -13.74 -9.65 -19.72
CA GLU A 183 -14.23 -9.12 -18.45
C GLU A 183 -15.65 -8.58 -18.61
N ASN A 184 -16.48 -8.85 -17.62
CA ASN A 184 -17.80 -8.25 -17.54
C ASN A 184 -17.73 -6.83 -16.94
N PRO A 185 -18.77 -6.00 -17.12
CA PRO A 185 -18.78 -4.63 -16.60
C PRO A 185 -18.54 -4.53 -15.08
N SER A 186 -19.01 -5.48 -14.27
CA SER A 186 -18.78 -5.43 -12.82
C SER A 186 -17.33 -5.70 -12.44
N GLU A 187 -16.61 -6.54 -13.18
CA GLU A 187 -15.18 -6.79 -12.96
C GLU A 187 -14.36 -5.53 -13.25
N ILE A 188 -14.68 -4.84 -14.34
CA ILE A 188 -14.04 -3.55 -14.68
C ILE A 188 -14.41 -2.46 -13.66
N ALA A 189 -15.65 -2.44 -13.16
CA ALA A 189 -16.02 -1.52 -12.08
C ALA A 189 -15.20 -1.79 -10.80
N SER A 190 -14.99 -3.07 -10.45
CA SER A 190 -14.11 -3.45 -9.33
C SER A 190 -12.65 -3.05 -9.57
N LEU A 191 -12.13 -3.17 -10.80
CA LEU A 191 -10.80 -2.67 -11.17
C LEU A 191 -10.65 -1.17 -10.90
N GLY A 192 -11.75 -0.40 -10.98
CA GLY A 192 -11.77 1.00 -10.60
C GLY A 192 -11.25 1.24 -9.18
N HIS A 193 -11.55 0.36 -8.22
CA HIS A 193 -10.99 0.47 -6.86
C HIS A 193 -9.48 0.27 -6.83
N ASP A 194 -8.94 -0.62 -7.68
CA ASP A 194 -7.49 -0.79 -7.77
C ASP A 194 -6.80 0.44 -8.37
N ILE A 195 -7.49 1.21 -9.21
CA ILE A 195 -6.94 2.42 -9.84
C ILE A 195 -7.12 3.66 -8.94
N PHE A 196 -8.31 3.86 -8.38
CA PHE A 196 -8.76 5.14 -7.85
C PHE A 196 -8.77 5.26 -6.33
N ASP A 197 -8.84 4.14 -5.60
CA ASP A 197 -8.76 4.20 -4.14
C ASP A 197 -7.42 4.85 -3.73
N TYR A 198 -7.45 5.65 -2.67
CA TYR A 198 -6.36 6.54 -2.27
C TYR A 198 -5.85 7.47 -3.38
N PHE A 199 -6.73 7.82 -4.32
CA PHE A 199 -6.44 8.65 -5.48
C PHE A 199 -5.38 8.09 -6.44
N GLY A 200 -5.01 6.81 -6.33
CA GLY A 200 -3.92 6.21 -7.09
C GLY A 200 -2.52 6.47 -6.50
N LEU A 201 -2.41 6.87 -5.23
CA LEU A 201 -1.15 7.26 -4.59
C LEU A 201 -0.37 6.08 -3.96
N GLY A 202 -0.97 4.90 -3.83
CA GLY A 202 -0.38 3.72 -3.20
C GLY A 202 0.41 2.85 -4.18
N CYS A 203 1.41 2.11 -3.68
CA CYS A 203 2.17 1.16 -4.51
C CYS A 203 1.33 0.00 -5.04
N ARG A 204 0.18 -0.26 -4.41
CA ARG A 204 -0.80 -1.28 -4.79
C ARG A 204 -1.79 -0.77 -5.85
N ASN A 205 -1.79 0.53 -6.16
CA ASN A 205 -2.66 1.08 -7.19
C ASN A 205 -2.19 0.69 -8.60
N VAL A 206 -3.16 0.44 -9.47
CA VAL A 206 -2.90 0.11 -10.88
C VAL A 206 -2.55 1.38 -11.64
N SER A 207 -1.36 1.36 -12.25
CA SER A 207 -0.83 2.47 -13.05
C SER A 207 -0.58 2.10 -14.51
N LYS A 208 -0.79 0.82 -14.87
CA LYS A 208 -0.71 0.33 -16.26
C LYS A 208 -1.74 -0.76 -16.53
N LEU A 209 -2.35 -0.71 -17.71
CA LEU A 209 -3.17 -1.77 -18.29
C LEU A 209 -2.44 -2.48 -19.44
N PHE A 210 -2.53 -3.80 -19.47
CA PHE A 210 -2.28 -4.59 -20.69
C PHE A 210 -3.63 -5.01 -21.26
N ILE A 211 -3.87 -4.69 -22.53
CA ILE A 211 -5.14 -4.96 -23.21
C ILE A 211 -4.92 -5.65 -24.57
N PRO A 212 -5.86 -6.48 -25.07
CA PRO A 212 -5.76 -7.06 -26.41
C PRO A 212 -5.67 -6.00 -27.52
N GLU A 213 -5.05 -6.35 -28.65
CA GLU A 213 -4.85 -5.45 -29.80
C GLU A 213 -6.17 -4.81 -30.27
N ASP A 214 -7.27 -5.56 -30.28
CA ASP A 214 -8.61 -5.13 -30.70
C ASP A 214 -9.52 -4.66 -29.55
N TYR A 215 -8.99 -4.49 -28.33
CA TYR A 215 -9.78 -4.08 -27.17
C TYR A 215 -10.40 -2.69 -27.38
N ASN A 216 -11.73 -2.62 -27.26
CA ASN A 216 -12.48 -1.38 -27.31
C ASN A 216 -12.44 -0.68 -25.94
N ILE A 217 -11.77 0.47 -25.89
CA ILE A 217 -11.58 1.28 -24.67
C ILE A 217 -12.91 1.64 -23.99
N LYS A 218 -14.02 1.69 -24.73
CA LYS A 218 -15.36 1.86 -24.16
C LYS A 218 -15.68 0.84 -23.06
N HIS A 219 -15.26 -0.42 -23.23
CA HIS A 219 -15.49 -1.48 -22.23
C HIS A 219 -14.71 -1.24 -20.93
N PHE A 220 -13.64 -0.46 -20.97
CA PHE A 220 -12.93 -0.01 -19.79
C PHE A 220 -13.55 1.27 -19.20
N PHE A 221 -13.85 2.28 -20.04
CA PHE A 221 -14.31 3.59 -19.57
C PHE A 221 -15.74 3.61 -19.00
N GLU A 222 -16.69 2.89 -19.60
CA GLU A 222 -18.09 2.97 -19.13
C GLU A 222 -18.27 2.45 -17.70
N PRO A 223 -17.68 1.31 -17.29
CA PRO A 223 -17.91 0.82 -15.94
C PRO A 223 -17.23 1.67 -14.85
N ILE A 224 -16.08 2.29 -15.15
CA ILE A 224 -15.35 3.15 -14.20
C ILE A 224 -15.94 4.55 -14.03
N GLU A 225 -16.95 4.94 -14.82
CA GLU A 225 -17.59 6.27 -14.75
C GLU A 225 -18.12 6.61 -13.34
N HIS A 226 -18.44 5.60 -12.54
CA HIS A 226 -18.88 5.77 -11.14
C HIS A 226 -17.82 6.42 -10.25
N PHE A 227 -16.54 6.42 -10.66
CA PHE A 227 -15.44 7.07 -9.94
C PHE A 227 -15.22 8.53 -10.32
N LYS A 228 -15.99 9.10 -11.26
CA LYS A 228 -15.77 10.45 -11.81
C LYS A 228 -15.66 11.56 -10.76
N GLU A 229 -16.35 11.42 -9.62
CA GLU A 229 -16.34 12.41 -8.54
C GLU A 229 -14.95 12.61 -7.92
N ILE A 230 -13.99 11.71 -8.19
CA ILE A 230 -12.57 11.88 -7.84
C ILE A 230 -12.00 13.20 -8.35
N ILE A 231 -12.50 13.70 -9.50
CA ILE A 231 -12.04 14.97 -10.08
C ILE A 231 -12.40 16.16 -9.20
N ASN A 232 -13.35 16.05 -8.28
CA ASN A 232 -13.70 17.15 -7.39
C ASN A 232 -12.65 17.39 -6.30
N HIS A 233 -11.72 16.45 -6.09
CA HIS A 233 -10.60 16.66 -5.20
C HIS A 233 -9.54 17.56 -5.86
N PHE A 234 -9.36 18.77 -5.34
CA PHE A 234 -8.53 19.81 -5.97
C PHE A 234 -7.10 19.37 -6.31
N LYS A 235 -6.43 18.57 -5.45
CA LYS A 235 -5.08 18.09 -5.77
C LYS A 235 -5.09 17.04 -6.90
N TYR A 236 -6.14 16.23 -6.99
CA TYR A 236 -6.27 15.25 -8.08
C TYR A 236 -6.52 15.97 -9.40
N ASN A 237 -7.48 16.90 -9.41
CA ASN A 237 -7.76 17.75 -10.57
C ASN A 237 -6.55 18.54 -11.05
N ASN A 238 -5.76 19.12 -10.13
CA ASN A 238 -4.52 19.80 -10.51
C ASN A 238 -3.54 18.88 -11.26
N ASN A 239 -3.43 17.60 -10.88
CA ASN A 239 -2.58 16.63 -11.59
C ASN A 239 -3.19 16.24 -12.95
N TYR A 240 -4.50 16.02 -13.00
CA TYR A 240 -5.22 15.76 -14.25
C TYR A 240 -5.02 16.91 -15.25
N ASP A 241 -5.29 18.16 -14.86
CA ASP A 241 -5.19 19.33 -15.73
C ASP A 241 -3.73 19.59 -16.16
N TYR A 242 -2.77 19.38 -15.27
CA TYR A 242 -1.35 19.49 -15.59
C TYR A 242 -0.93 18.48 -16.67
N ASN A 243 -1.24 17.20 -16.47
CA ASN A 243 -0.88 16.15 -17.43
C ASN A 243 -1.64 16.31 -18.77
N LYS A 244 -2.92 16.68 -18.72
CA LYS A 244 -3.72 17.00 -19.90
C LYS A 244 -3.09 18.12 -20.71
N SER A 245 -2.69 19.20 -20.05
CA SER A 245 -2.03 20.33 -20.70
C SER A 245 -0.72 19.90 -21.39
N ILE A 246 0.10 19.09 -20.72
CA ILE A 246 1.33 18.54 -21.31
C ILE A 246 1.03 17.73 -22.57
N TYR A 247 0.03 16.84 -22.54
CA TYR A 247 -0.29 15.99 -23.67
C TYR A 247 -0.87 16.77 -24.84
N LEU A 248 -1.71 17.77 -24.59
CA LEU A 248 -2.23 18.66 -25.63
C LEU A 248 -1.13 19.48 -26.29
N VAL A 249 -0.22 20.08 -25.51
CA VAL A 249 0.90 20.88 -26.04
C VAL A 249 1.85 20.02 -26.88
N ASN A 250 2.12 18.79 -26.43
CA ASN A 250 3.02 17.87 -27.14
C ASN A 250 2.33 17.08 -28.26
N MET A 251 1.03 17.29 -28.51
CA MET A 251 0.22 16.49 -29.43
C MET A 251 0.35 14.97 -29.17
N ALA A 252 0.48 14.60 -27.90
CA ALA A 252 0.56 13.20 -27.50
C ALA A 252 -0.84 12.58 -27.59
N GLU A 253 -0.98 11.48 -28.33
CA GLU A 253 -2.25 10.75 -28.40
C GLU A 253 -2.63 10.17 -27.03
N HIS A 254 -3.87 10.40 -26.62
CA HIS A 254 -4.45 9.88 -25.38
C HIS A 254 -5.97 9.89 -25.49
N TYR A 255 -6.62 9.02 -24.73
CA TYR A 255 -8.04 9.11 -24.44
C TYR A 255 -8.26 9.93 -23.17
N ASP A 256 -9.43 10.57 -23.11
CA ASP A 256 -9.82 11.44 -22.00
C ASP A 256 -11.31 11.25 -21.73
N ASN A 257 -11.66 10.91 -20.49
CA ASN A 257 -13.06 10.79 -20.04
C ASN A 257 -13.47 11.88 -19.03
N GLY A 258 -12.64 12.92 -18.86
CA GLY A 258 -12.92 14.04 -17.96
C GLY A 258 -12.42 13.88 -16.53
N PHE A 259 -11.94 12.70 -16.14
CA PHE A 259 -11.32 12.47 -14.82
C PHE A 259 -10.10 11.54 -14.84
N LEU A 260 -9.89 10.80 -15.93
CA LEU A 260 -8.72 9.95 -16.15
C LEU A 260 -8.21 10.14 -17.59
N LEU A 261 -6.90 10.29 -17.74
CA LEU A 261 -6.23 10.26 -19.03
C LEU A 261 -5.67 8.86 -19.28
N LEU A 262 -6.01 8.24 -20.41
CA LEU A 262 -5.49 6.92 -20.79
C LEU A 262 -4.53 7.09 -21.97
N LYS A 263 -3.25 6.76 -21.76
CA LYS A 263 -2.18 7.02 -22.73
C LYS A 263 -1.42 5.75 -23.07
N GLU A 264 -1.12 5.53 -24.35
CA GLU A 264 -0.24 4.44 -24.76
C GLU A 264 1.20 4.72 -24.32
N ASP A 265 1.78 3.82 -23.54
CA ASP A 265 3.15 3.97 -23.04
C ASP A 265 3.72 2.62 -22.58
N SER A 266 5.01 2.39 -22.84
CA SER A 266 5.71 1.18 -22.41
C SER A 266 6.07 1.17 -20.92
N GLY A 267 6.09 2.34 -20.25
CA GLY A 267 6.42 2.48 -18.84
C GLY A 267 5.45 1.73 -17.91
N MET A 268 5.94 1.36 -16.71
CA MET A 268 5.18 0.64 -15.67
C MET A 268 4.57 1.54 -14.60
N SER A 269 4.85 2.84 -14.64
CA SER A 269 4.38 3.81 -13.67
C SER A 269 3.87 5.03 -14.42
N SER A 270 2.58 5.32 -14.26
CA SER A 270 1.94 6.50 -14.81
C SER A 270 1.92 7.64 -13.79
N PRO A 271 1.89 8.91 -14.25
CA PRO A 271 1.58 10.05 -13.39
C PRO A 271 0.19 9.92 -12.76
N LEU A 272 -0.05 10.65 -11.66
CA LEU A 272 -1.37 10.74 -11.05
C LEU A 272 -2.41 11.24 -12.05
N ALA A 273 -3.63 10.68 -12.01
CA ALA A 273 -4.72 10.92 -12.97
C ALA A 273 -4.42 10.51 -14.43
N VAL A 274 -3.33 9.80 -14.66
CA VAL A 274 -3.00 9.13 -15.92
C VAL A 274 -2.97 7.64 -15.67
N LEU A 275 -3.45 6.86 -16.62
CA LEU A 275 -3.25 5.42 -16.68
C LEU A 275 -2.53 5.09 -17.99
N TYR A 276 -1.44 4.35 -17.89
CA TYR A 276 -0.80 3.85 -19.10
C TYR A 276 -1.50 2.60 -19.62
N TYR A 277 -1.49 2.41 -20.93
CA TYR A 277 -1.87 1.13 -21.52
C TYR A 277 -0.85 0.67 -22.54
N GLU A 278 -0.84 -0.64 -22.77
CA GLU A 278 -0.07 -1.28 -23.82
C GLU A 278 -0.91 -2.40 -24.44
N ARG A 279 -0.94 -2.46 -25.77
CA ARG A 279 -1.65 -3.51 -26.49
C ARG A 279 -0.80 -4.76 -26.63
N TYR A 280 -1.41 -5.94 -26.53
CA TYR A 280 -0.72 -7.22 -26.74
C TYR A 280 -1.47 -8.12 -27.73
N LYS A 281 -0.71 -9.00 -28.40
CA LYS A 281 -1.23 -10.03 -29.33
C LYS A 281 -1.28 -11.40 -28.68
N ASN A 282 -0.20 -11.77 -27.98
CA ASN A 282 -0.11 -13.01 -27.24
C ASN A 282 0.02 -12.71 -25.75
N ILE A 283 -0.74 -13.43 -24.93
CA ILE A 283 -0.69 -13.32 -23.48
C ILE A 283 0.65 -13.79 -22.91
N ASP A 284 1.34 -14.70 -23.59
CA ASP A 284 2.67 -15.18 -23.18
C ASP A 284 3.74 -14.07 -23.21
N ASP A 285 3.59 -13.10 -24.11
CA ASP A 285 4.48 -11.94 -24.18
C ASP A 285 4.29 -11.03 -22.96
N VAL A 286 3.03 -10.86 -22.53
CA VAL A 286 2.70 -10.14 -21.29
C VAL A 286 3.29 -10.88 -20.09
N ALA A 287 3.10 -12.20 -20.00
CA ALA A 287 3.69 -13.00 -18.92
C ALA A 287 5.22 -12.85 -18.85
N THR A 288 5.89 -12.87 -20.01
CA THR A 288 7.34 -12.69 -20.10
C THR A 288 7.77 -11.30 -19.63
N LYS A 289 7.03 -10.26 -20.02
CA LYS A 289 7.29 -8.88 -19.59
C LYS A 289 7.06 -8.68 -18.09
N LEU A 290 5.98 -9.25 -17.54
CA LEU A 290 5.71 -9.21 -16.10
C LEU A 290 6.83 -9.87 -15.28
N LYS A 291 7.37 -11.00 -15.76
CA LYS A 291 8.54 -11.66 -15.13
C LYS A 291 9.79 -10.80 -15.19
N ALA A 292 10.04 -10.14 -16.32
CA ALA A 292 11.20 -9.26 -16.48
C ALA A 292 11.15 -8.01 -15.58
N GLU A 293 9.94 -7.54 -15.26
CA GLU A 293 9.69 -6.32 -14.49
C GLU A 293 9.24 -6.60 -13.04
N GLU A 294 9.43 -7.83 -12.57
CA GLU A 294 8.91 -8.31 -11.30
C GLU A 294 9.37 -7.48 -10.09
N GLU A 295 10.58 -6.94 -10.13
CA GLU A 295 11.12 -6.08 -9.07
C GLU A 295 10.47 -4.69 -9.00
N ASN A 296 9.78 -4.27 -10.06
CA ASN A 296 9.10 -2.98 -10.17
C ASN A 296 7.59 -3.09 -9.91
N ILE A 297 7.06 -4.31 -9.84
CA ILE A 297 5.63 -4.58 -9.69
C ILE A 297 5.31 -5.00 -8.25
N GLN A 298 4.26 -4.40 -7.67
CA GLN A 298 3.77 -4.76 -6.34
C GLN A 298 2.75 -5.90 -6.40
N CYS A 299 1.76 -5.80 -7.28
CA CYS A 299 0.85 -6.90 -7.62
C CYS A 299 0.36 -6.78 -9.06
N VAL A 300 -0.12 -7.90 -9.60
CA VAL A 300 -0.77 -7.99 -10.91
C VAL A 300 -2.25 -8.24 -10.69
N ILE A 301 -3.12 -7.43 -11.28
CA ILE A 301 -4.57 -7.59 -11.21
C ILE A 301 -5.04 -8.25 -12.50
N SER A 302 -5.58 -9.48 -12.42
CA SER A 302 -6.02 -10.22 -13.61
C SER A 302 -6.87 -11.43 -13.24
N ASN A 303 -7.80 -11.79 -14.13
CA ASN A 303 -8.49 -13.09 -14.10
C ASN A 303 -7.68 -14.22 -14.77
N ILE A 304 -6.55 -13.88 -15.38
CA ILE A 304 -5.69 -14.85 -16.06
C ILE A 304 -4.76 -15.46 -15.01
N PRO A 305 -4.67 -16.81 -14.91
CA PRO A 305 -3.84 -17.47 -13.93
C PRO A 305 -2.36 -17.41 -14.34
N PHE A 306 -1.69 -16.28 -14.09
CA PHE A 306 -0.25 -16.18 -14.32
C PHE A 306 0.55 -16.89 -13.23
N GLU A 307 1.58 -17.62 -13.66
CA GLU A 307 2.60 -18.18 -12.76
C GLU A 307 3.74 -17.16 -12.58
N LEU A 308 3.61 -16.31 -11.57
CA LEU A 308 4.56 -15.26 -11.18
C LEU A 308 4.95 -15.44 -9.71
N LYS A 309 6.10 -14.89 -9.30
CA LYS A 309 6.43 -14.78 -7.87
C LYS A 309 5.73 -13.55 -7.27
N THR A 310 5.46 -12.52 -8.06
CA THR A 310 4.53 -11.43 -7.67
C THR A 310 3.10 -11.93 -7.61
N SER A 311 2.36 -11.53 -6.58
CA SER A 311 0.96 -11.91 -6.38
C SER A 311 0.07 -11.47 -7.55
N VAL A 312 -0.73 -12.42 -8.04
CA VAL A 312 -1.82 -12.18 -8.98
C VAL A 312 -3.12 -12.14 -8.19
N LEU A 313 -3.84 -11.03 -8.27
CA LEU A 313 -5.06 -10.76 -7.50
C LEU A 313 -6.26 -10.56 -8.43
N GLY A 314 -7.45 -10.78 -7.91
CA GLY A 314 -8.69 -10.44 -8.61
C GLY A 314 -8.93 -8.93 -8.67
N PHE A 315 -9.88 -8.51 -9.50
CA PHE A 315 -10.29 -7.12 -9.62
C PHE A 315 -10.92 -6.60 -8.32
N GLY A 316 -10.45 -5.44 -7.85
CA GLY A 316 -10.87 -4.76 -6.63
C GLY A 316 -10.19 -5.23 -5.34
N GLU A 317 -9.18 -6.11 -5.44
CA GLU A 317 -8.56 -6.76 -4.28
C GLU A 317 -7.22 -6.15 -3.87
N SER A 318 -6.62 -5.26 -4.68
CA SER A 318 -5.25 -4.79 -4.44
C SER A 318 -5.06 -4.05 -3.12
N GLN A 319 -6.10 -3.36 -2.64
CA GLN A 319 -6.08 -2.49 -1.46
C GLN A 319 -6.48 -3.18 -0.15
N VAL A 320 -6.71 -4.50 -0.17
CA VAL A 320 -7.07 -5.29 1.02
C VAL A 320 -6.06 -6.42 1.29
N PRO A 321 -4.76 -6.08 1.49
CA PRO A 321 -3.72 -7.08 1.68
C PRO A 321 -3.94 -7.93 2.94
N LYS A 322 -3.49 -9.18 2.86
CA LYS A 322 -3.36 -10.10 3.99
C LYS A 322 -2.10 -9.81 4.80
N LEU A 323 -2.01 -10.39 6.00
CA LEU A 323 -0.85 -10.23 6.88
C LEU A 323 0.46 -10.76 6.29
N TRP A 324 0.39 -11.73 5.37
CA TRP A 324 1.54 -12.29 4.67
C TRP A 324 1.84 -11.64 3.31
N ASP A 325 1.06 -10.63 2.89
CA ASP A 325 1.28 -9.89 1.65
C ASP A 325 2.27 -8.73 1.88
N TYR A 326 3.52 -9.07 2.21
CA TYR A 326 4.56 -8.09 2.50
C TYR A 326 4.85 -7.19 1.30
N ALA A 327 5.07 -5.90 1.57
CA ALA A 327 5.49 -4.94 0.56
C ALA A 327 6.77 -5.41 -0.15
N ASP A 328 6.87 -5.09 -1.44
CA ASP A 328 8.00 -5.45 -2.30
C ASP A 328 8.26 -6.98 -2.45
N ASN A 329 7.30 -7.82 -2.05
CA ASN A 329 7.44 -9.28 -2.00
C ASN A 329 8.65 -9.73 -1.14
N VAL A 330 9.01 -8.93 -0.12
CA VAL A 330 10.07 -9.22 0.84
C VAL A 330 9.46 -9.61 2.17
N ASP A 331 9.60 -10.89 2.55
CA ASP A 331 9.09 -11.40 3.83
C ASP A 331 9.77 -10.69 5.01
N THR A 332 9.03 -9.75 5.60
CA THR A 332 9.53 -8.88 6.67
C THR A 332 9.71 -9.67 7.96
N ILE A 333 8.87 -10.67 8.23
CA ILE A 333 9.03 -11.56 9.39
C ILE A 333 10.27 -12.43 9.22
N ALA A 334 10.51 -12.97 8.03
CA ALA A 334 11.72 -13.74 7.75
C ALA A 334 12.99 -12.91 7.97
N PHE A 335 13.02 -11.67 7.47
CA PHE A 335 14.12 -10.73 7.73
C PHE A 335 14.31 -10.47 9.24
N LEU A 336 13.23 -10.16 9.96
CA LEU A 336 13.28 -9.84 11.40
C LEU A 336 13.71 -11.01 12.28
N LYS A 337 13.62 -12.26 11.81
CA LYS A 337 14.16 -13.44 12.51
C LYS A 337 15.67 -13.61 12.35
N THR A 338 16.28 -12.95 11.37
CA THR A 338 17.73 -13.08 11.11
C THR A 338 18.58 -12.12 11.94
N ILE A 339 17.94 -11.16 12.62
CA ILE A 339 18.57 -10.14 13.46
C ILE A 339 18.41 -10.50 14.94
#